data_AF-A0A1L6JFQ2-F1
#
_entry.id   AF-A0A1L6JFQ2-F1
#
_cell.length_a   1.000
_cell.length_b   1.000
_cell.length_c   1.000
_cell.angle_alpha   90.00
_cell.angle_beta   90.00
_cell.angle_gamma   90.00
#
_symmetry.space_group_name_H-M   'P 1'
#
loop_
_entity.id
_entity.type
_entity.pdbx_description
1 polymer ?
#
loop_
_entity_poly.entity_id
_entity_poly.type
_entity_poly.pdbx_seq_one_letter_code
_entity_poly.pdbx_strand_id
1 'polypeptide(L)'
;MHAYVVTHAGRENEESFSNYLFDVAIDGRKVAELSHDYRGDAHWIRLPEGPWIELPERIVEGGGSQPLALSSAGVAALTNLIG
;
A
#
# COMPACT_ATOMS: atom_id res chain seq x y z
N MET A 1 -19.55 -1.13 -1.46
CA MET A 1 -18.18 -1.24 -0.91
C MET A 1 -17.30 -1.63 -2.09
N HIS A 2 -16.47 -0.72 -2.59
CA HIS A 2 -15.56 -1.07 -3.68
C HIS A 2 -14.49 -2.03 -3.12
N ALA A 3 -14.26 -3.14 -3.81
CA ALA A 3 -13.23 -4.09 -3.40
C ALA A 3 -11.87 -3.54 -3.85
N TYR A 4 -11.03 -3.18 -2.88
CA TYR A 4 -9.64 -2.84 -3.15
C TYR A 4 -8.86 -4.12 -3.41
N VAL A 5 -8.06 -4.12 -4.47
CA VAL A 5 -7.11 -5.20 -4.77
C VAL A 5 -5.71 -4.67 -4.50
N VAL A 6 -4.94 -5.38 -3.68
CA VAL A 6 -3.54 -5.05 -3.39
C VAL A 6 -2.63 -6.07 -4.05
N THR A 7 -1.60 -5.62 -4.74
CA THR A 7 -0.62 -6.48 -5.41
C THR A 7 0.80 -6.03 -5.10
N HIS A 8 1.75 -6.97 -5.06
CA HIS A 8 3.17 -6.60 -4.96
C HIS A 8 3.62 -5.91 -6.25
N ALA A 9 4.13 -4.69 -6.12
CA ALA A 9 4.72 -3.92 -7.21
C ALA A 9 6.26 -4.08 -7.26
N GLY A 10 6.87 -4.53 -6.16
CA GLY A 10 8.30 -4.87 -6.11
C GLY A 10 8.99 -4.26 -4.89
N ARG A 11 10.19 -3.74 -5.11
CA ARG A 11 10.97 -2.97 -4.13
C ARG A 11 11.38 -1.65 -4.74
N GLU A 12 11.56 -0.62 -3.91
CA GLU A 12 11.97 0.70 -4.36
C GLU A 12 13.35 0.68 -5.05
N ASN A 13 14.27 -0.14 -4.54
CA ASN A 13 15.58 -0.42 -5.16
C ASN A 13 15.93 -1.92 -4.98
N GLU A 14 16.99 -2.39 -5.64
CA GLU A 14 17.49 -3.78 -5.55
C GLU A 14 18.29 -4.07 -4.28
N GLU A 15 18.32 -3.15 -3.30
CA GLU A 15 19.08 -3.33 -2.07
C GLU A 15 18.33 -4.23 -1.07
N SER A 16 19.10 -4.97 -0.26
CA SER A 16 18.55 -5.94 0.71
C SER A 16 17.64 -5.33 1.78
N PHE A 17 17.65 -4.01 1.95
CA PHE A 17 16.86 -3.27 2.94
C PHE A 17 15.94 -2.22 2.32
N SER A 18 15.68 -2.30 1.01
CA SER A 18 14.76 -1.38 0.35
C SER A 18 13.31 -1.59 0.77
N ASN A 19 12.54 -0.52 0.67
CA ASN A 19 11.11 -0.53 0.94
C ASN A 19 10.37 -1.46 -0.04
N TYR A 20 9.35 -2.13 0.46
CA TYR A 20 8.43 -2.92 -0.36
C TYR A 20 7.37 -2.00 -0.95
N LEU A 21 7.08 -2.18 -2.25
CA LEU A 21 6.07 -1.41 -2.96
C LEU A 21 4.87 -2.29 -3.31
N PHE A 22 3.69 -1.69 -3.23
CA PHE A 22 2.41 -2.34 -3.52
C PHE A 22 1.49 -1.43 -4.32
N ASP A 23 0.82 -2.01 -5.30
CA ASP A 23 -0.20 -1.32 -6.08
C ASP A 23 -1.58 -1.62 -5.53
N VAL A 24 -2.38 -0.55 -5.38
CA VAL A 24 -3.78 -0.64 -4.97
C VAL A 24 -4.66 -0.27 -6.15
N ALA A 25 -5.59 -1.16 -6.50
CA ALA A 25 -6.54 -0.96 -7.58
C ALA A 25 -8.00 -1.04 -7.11
N ILE A 26 -8.85 -0.24 -7.74
CA ILE A 26 -10.31 -0.32 -7.64
C ILE A 26 -10.86 -0.48 -9.06
N ASP A 27 -11.74 -1.45 -9.28
CA ASP A 27 -12.39 -1.69 -10.59
C ASP A 27 -11.36 -1.80 -11.74
N GLY A 28 -10.20 -2.41 -11.46
CA GLY A 28 -9.11 -2.61 -12.42
C GLY A 28 -8.23 -1.38 -12.68
N ARG A 29 -8.44 -0.26 -11.99
CA ARG A 29 -7.62 0.97 -12.12
C ARG A 29 -6.77 1.17 -10.87
N LYS A 30 -5.47 1.44 -11.06
CA LYS A 30 -4.57 1.82 -9.95
C LYS A 30 -5.03 3.16 -9.37
N VAL A 31 -5.32 3.18 -8.07
CA VAL A 31 -5.79 4.36 -7.33
C VAL A 31 -4.78 4.86 -6.31
N ALA A 32 -3.80 4.03 -5.95
CA ALA A 32 -2.71 4.40 -5.06
C ALA A 32 -1.54 3.43 -5.18
N GLU A 33 -0.41 3.84 -4.63
CA GLU A 33 0.72 2.98 -4.33
C GLU A 33 1.04 3.06 -2.84
N LEU A 34 1.36 1.92 -2.25
CA LEU A 34 1.76 1.80 -0.86
C LEU A 34 3.21 1.41 -0.78
N SER A 35 3.87 1.87 0.27
CA SER A 35 5.23 1.50 0.62
C SER A 35 5.30 1.14 2.09
N HIS A 36 6.14 0.18 2.45
CA HIS A 36 6.58 0.03 3.83
C HIS A 36 8.05 -0.33 3.88
N ASP A 37 8.72 0.07 4.96
CA ASP A 37 10.13 -0.23 5.15
C ASP A 37 10.37 -1.74 5.28
N TYR A 38 11.62 -2.19 5.13
CA TYR A 38 11.94 -3.62 5.19
C TYR A 38 11.43 -4.32 6.47
N ARG A 39 11.31 -3.59 7.59
CA ARG A 39 10.81 -4.13 8.87
C ARG A 39 9.28 -4.09 9.00
N GLY A 40 8.61 -3.25 8.21
CA GLY A 40 7.17 -3.04 8.29
C GLY A 40 6.75 -2.24 9.52
N ASP A 41 7.62 -1.35 9.97
CA ASP A 41 7.41 -0.39 11.07
C ASP A 41 6.93 0.97 10.52
N ALA A 42 7.38 1.36 9.32
CA ALA A 42 7.01 2.61 8.68
C ALA A 42 6.24 2.36 7.39
N HIS A 43 5.21 3.17 7.15
CA HIS A 43 4.26 2.99 6.06
C HIS A 43 4.01 4.31 5.34
N TRP A 44 3.93 4.25 4.01
CA TRP A 44 3.60 5.39 3.18
C TRP A 44 2.54 5.04 2.15
N ILE A 45 1.76 6.05 1.77
CA ILE A 45 0.79 6.00 0.68
C ILE A 45 1.05 7.15 -0.29
N ARG A 46 0.90 6.92 -1.60
CA ARG A 46 0.78 7.98 -2.59
C ARG A 46 -0.41 7.73 -3.51
N LEU A 47 -1.12 8.80 -3.84
CA LEU A 47 -2.05 8.81 -4.97
C LEU A 47 -1.28 8.93 -6.30
N PRO A 48 -1.90 8.66 -7.46
CA PRO A 48 -1.28 8.93 -8.76
C PRO A 48 -0.79 10.38 -8.81
N GLU A 49 0.50 10.56 -9.10
CA GLU A 49 1.17 11.87 -9.18
C GLU A 49 1.22 12.69 -7.87
N GLY A 50 0.79 12.10 -6.74
CA GLY A 50 0.84 12.72 -5.42
C GLY A 50 2.15 12.46 -4.66
N PRO A 51 2.43 13.25 -3.60
CA PRO A 51 3.56 12.97 -2.72
C PRO A 51 3.32 11.70 -1.90
N TRP A 52 4.41 11.11 -1.41
CA TRP A 52 4.32 10.10 -0.36
C TRP A 52 3.91 10.73 0.97
N ILE A 53 2.89 10.16 1.59
CA ILE A 53 2.36 10.55 2.90
C ILE A 53 2.65 9.41 3.87
N GLU A 54 3.31 9.70 4.98
CA GLU A 54 3.55 8.74 6.05
C GLU A 54 2.25 8.47 6.83
N LEU A 55 1.99 7.19 7.11
CA LEU A 55 0.84 6.75 7.88
C LEU A 55 1.28 6.10 9.19
N PRO A 56 0.58 6.39 10.31
CA PRO A 56 0.99 5.94 11.63
C PRO A 56 0.71 4.44 11.90
N GLU A 57 -0.07 3.78 11.04
CA GLU A 57 -0.54 2.42 11.24
C GLU A 57 -0.24 1.53 10.04
N ARG A 58 -0.16 0.22 10.28
CA ARG A 58 0.02 -0.78 9.22
C ARG A 58 -1.17 -0.75 8.27
N ILE A 59 -0.89 -0.52 6.98
CA ILE A 59 -1.88 -0.37 5.92
C ILE A 59 -2.04 -1.59 5.01
N VAL A 60 -1.05 -2.48 4.99
CA VAL A 60 -1.06 -3.74 4.24
C VAL A 60 -0.91 -4.91 5.20
N GLU A 61 -1.72 -5.95 5.00
CA GLU A 61 -1.70 -7.18 5.78
C GLU A 61 -1.69 -8.41 4.87
N GLY A 62 -1.32 -9.56 5.45
CA GLY A 62 -1.12 -10.79 4.70
C GLY A 62 0.26 -10.87 4.05
N GLY A 63 0.34 -11.53 2.89
CA GLY A 63 1.61 -11.83 2.22
C GLY A 63 2.13 -13.24 2.51
N GLY A 64 3.15 -13.65 1.76
CA GLY A 64 3.67 -15.02 1.78
C GLY A 64 2.62 -16.03 1.29
N SER A 65 2.13 -16.88 2.19
CA SER A 65 1.07 -17.86 1.89
C SER A 65 -0.35 -17.30 1.96
N GLN A 66 -0.52 -16.08 2.48
CA GLN A 66 -1.82 -15.42 2.60
C GLN A 66 -2.00 -14.37 1.49
N PRO A 67 -3.23 -14.14 0.99
CA PRO A 67 -3.48 -13.09 0.03
C PRO A 67 -3.14 -11.72 0.66
N LEU A 68 -2.58 -10.85 -0.16
CA LEU A 68 -2.27 -9.49 0.24
C LEU A 68 -3.56 -8.66 0.28
N ALA A 69 -3.78 -7.92 1.35
CA ALA A 69 -4.98 -7.11 1.54
C ALA A 69 -4.65 -5.78 2.23
N LEU A 70 -5.57 -4.81 2.10
CA LEU A 70 -5.53 -3.61 2.94
C LEU A 70 -6.03 -3.96 4.34
N SER A 71 -5.38 -3.38 5.35
CA SER A 71 -5.94 -3.35 6.70
C SER A 71 -7.16 -2.42 6.76
N SER A 72 -7.93 -2.50 7.85
CA SER A 72 -9.01 -1.54 8.11
C SER A 72 -8.53 -0.09 8.11
N ALA A 73 -7.33 0.16 8.63
CA ALA A 73 -6.70 1.49 8.62
C ALA A 73 -6.31 1.91 7.19
N GLY A 74 -5.77 0.99 6.39
CA GLY A 74 -5.47 1.24 4.98
C GLY A 74 -6.70 1.59 4.15
N VAL A 75 -7.81 0.86 4.36
CA VAL A 75 -9.11 1.16 3.71
C VAL A 75 -9.62 2.55 4.11
N ALA A 76 -9.56 2.90 5.39
CA ALA A 76 -9.99 4.21 5.88
C ALA A 76 -9.12 5.36 5.33
N ALA A 77 -7.80 5.19 5.36
CA ALA A 77 -6.85 6.16 4.83
C ALA A 77 -7.08 6.41 3.33
N LEU A 78 -7.20 5.34 2.54
CA LEU A 78 -7.53 5.45 1.11
C LEU A 78 -8.86 6.15 0.91
N THR A 79 -9.92 5.71 1.58
CA THR A 79 -11.27 6.30 1.44
C THR A 79 -11.27 7.80 1.75
N ASN A 80 -10.49 8.26 2.74
CA ASN A 80 -10.32 9.70 3.03
C ASN A 80 -9.51 10.46 1.97
N LEU A 81 -8.58 9.80 1.27
CA LEU A 81 -7.71 10.43 0.26
C LEU A 81 -8.36 10.54 -1.12
N ILE A 82 -9.19 9.57 -1.50
CA ILE A 82 -9.93 9.55 -2.79
C ILE A 82 -11.38 10.07 -2.68
N GLY A 83 -11.88 10.29 -1.46
CA GLY A 83 -13.24 10.76 -1.16
C GLY A 83 -13.44 12.26 -1.29
#